data_AF-A0ABD0VW83-F1
#
_entry.id   AF-A0ABD0VW83-F1
#
_cell.length_a   1.000
_cell.length_b   1.000
_cell.length_c   1.000
_cell.angle_alpha   90.00
_cell.angle_beta   90.00
_cell.angle_gamma   90.00
#
_symmetry.space_group_name_H-M   'P 1'
#
loop_
_entity.id
_entity.type
_entity.pdbx_description
1 polymer ?
#
loop_
_entity_poly.entity_id
_entity_poly.type
_entity_poly.pdbx_seq_one_letter_code
_entity_poly.pdbx_strand_id
1 'polypeptide(L)'
;MSTDWTPTLWSECFEDILDEELDNSDQWAFHFNYGLTNTLTKEEKKRGWKIYSHCAYGQFKCGDCSKNWRSARVVVLFRYRLRDEIGRGTVLMRPFGQACRDCDKDFELPGFTQKEVEEALQRLIGKIRKNCYGEENEENDDRSGGAEKFRTKPHEKALCEACRLGICCQEE
;
A
#
# COMPACT_ATOMS: atom_id res chain seq x y z
N MET A 1 19.65 -3.80 6.21
CA MET A 1 18.32 -3.89 5.59
C MET A 1 18.35 -3.05 4.33
N SER A 2 17.93 -3.61 3.20
CA SER A 2 17.97 -2.92 1.90
C SER A 2 17.04 -1.71 1.91
N THR A 3 17.47 -0.62 1.28
CA THR A 3 16.66 0.60 1.05
C THR A 3 15.87 0.52 -0.25
N ASP A 4 16.02 -0.57 -0.99
CA ASP A 4 15.58 -0.65 -2.37
C ASP A 4 14.16 -1.20 -2.44
N TRP A 5 13.38 -0.65 -3.38
CA TRP A 5 12.07 -1.18 -3.72
C TRP A 5 12.20 -2.62 -4.21
N THR A 6 11.51 -3.54 -3.53
CA THR A 6 11.58 -4.98 -3.80
C THR A 6 10.16 -5.50 -4.04
N PRO A 7 9.69 -5.57 -5.30
CA PRO A 7 8.34 -6.02 -5.62
C PRO A 7 8.06 -7.46 -5.19
N THR A 8 9.05 -8.35 -5.30
CA THR A 8 8.88 -9.78 -4.99
C THR A 8 8.50 -10.02 -3.53
N LEU A 9 9.10 -9.25 -2.61
CA LEU A 9 8.78 -9.29 -1.18
C LEU A 9 7.28 -9.09 -0.92
N TRP A 10 6.63 -8.18 -1.65
CA TRP A 10 5.19 -7.93 -1.48
C TRP A 10 4.32 -9.07 -2.01
N SER A 11 4.70 -9.67 -3.14
CA SER A 11 3.99 -10.82 -3.69
C SER A 11 4.14 -12.05 -2.80
N GLU A 12 5.37 -12.35 -2.34
CA GLU A 12 5.67 -13.47 -1.46
C GLU A 12 4.95 -13.34 -0.11
N CYS A 13 5.10 -12.20 0.58
CA CYS A 13 4.39 -11.97 1.83
C CYS A 13 2.86 -11.99 1.65
N PHE A 14 2.33 -11.57 0.50
CA PHE A 14 0.89 -11.62 0.27
C PHE A 14 0.41 -13.07 0.17
N GLU A 15 1.13 -13.92 -0.56
CA GLU A 15 0.80 -15.35 -0.66
C GLU A 15 0.86 -16.03 0.72
N ASP A 16 1.94 -15.79 1.48
CA ASP A 16 2.11 -16.37 2.83
C ASP A 16 0.95 -15.97 3.78
N ILE A 17 0.63 -14.67 3.88
CA ILE A 17 -0.43 -14.19 4.78
C ILE A 17 -1.81 -14.62 4.27
N LEU A 18 -2.02 -14.68 2.95
CA LEU A 18 -3.27 -15.16 2.38
C LEU A 18 -3.53 -16.61 2.77
N ASP A 19 -2.52 -17.49 2.65
CA ASP A 19 -2.63 -18.90 3.01
C ASP A 19 -2.88 -19.10 4.51
N GLU A 20 -2.33 -18.23 5.36
CA GLU A 20 -2.52 -18.28 6.82
C GLU A 20 -3.88 -17.72 7.28
N GLU A 21 -4.34 -16.61 6.69
CA GLU A 21 -5.50 -15.85 7.19
C GLU A 21 -6.79 -16.05 6.39
N LEU A 22 -6.72 -16.63 5.19
CA LEU A 22 -7.86 -16.83 4.29
C LEU A 22 -7.98 -18.30 3.90
N ASP A 23 -8.63 -19.10 4.76
CA ASP A 23 -8.96 -20.53 4.54
C ASP A 23 -10.12 -20.73 3.53
N ASN A 24 -10.11 -19.96 2.43
CA ASN A 24 -11.14 -20.00 1.41
C ASN A 24 -10.59 -20.65 0.13
N SER A 25 -11.45 -21.37 -0.60
CA SER A 25 -11.08 -22.02 -1.87
C SER A 25 -10.82 -21.06 -3.04
N ASP A 26 -10.90 -19.75 -2.80
CA ASP A 26 -10.78 -18.74 -3.84
C ASP A 26 -9.33 -18.40 -4.14
N GLN A 27 -9.03 -18.20 -5.42
CA GLN A 27 -7.68 -17.84 -5.86
C GLN A 27 -7.53 -16.33 -5.94
N TRP A 28 -6.50 -15.78 -5.30
CA TRP A 28 -6.17 -14.36 -5.34
C TRP A 28 -4.94 -14.09 -6.18
N ALA A 29 -5.04 -13.12 -7.09
CA ALA A 29 -3.89 -12.62 -7.85
C ALA A 29 -3.45 -11.25 -7.32
N PHE A 30 -2.15 -11.07 -7.12
CA PHE A 30 -1.54 -9.82 -6.68
C PHE A 30 -0.70 -9.19 -7.79
N HIS A 31 -1.01 -7.95 -8.16
CA HIS A 31 -0.34 -7.26 -9.27
C HIS A 31 0.02 -5.82 -8.94
N PHE A 32 1.12 -5.34 -9.52
CA PHE A 32 1.51 -3.93 -9.45
C PHE A 32 0.86 -3.13 -10.58
N ASN A 33 0.33 -1.96 -10.25
CA ASN A 33 -0.17 -1.01 -11.24
C ASN A 33 0.27 0.42 -10.86
N TYR A 34 1.37 0.89 -11.44
CA TYR A 34 1.91 2.22 -11.16
C TYR A 34 1.06 3.39 -11.72
N GLY A 35 -0.01 3.09 -12.46
CA GLY A 35 -1.02 4.08 -12.88
C GLY A 35 -2.24 4.17 -11.95
N LEU A 36 -2.30 3.36 -10.89
CA LEU A 36 -3.46 3.26 -10.01
C LEU A 36 -3.79 4.59 -9.31
N THR A 37 -5.06 4.99 -9.30
CA THR A 37 -5.55 6.18 -8.57
C THR A 37 -6.48 5.79 -7.42
N ASN A 38 -6.69 6.70 -6.47
CA ASN A 38 -7.63 6.49 -5.36
C ASN A 38 -9.11 6.74 -5.72
N THR A 39 -9.46 6.69 -7.01
CA THR A 39 -10.81 6.91 -7.50
C THR A 39 -11.32 5.69 -8.26
N LEU A 40 -12.61 5.36 -8.12
CA LEU A 40 -13.27 4.32 -8.91
C LEU A 40 -14.42 4.94 -9.70
N THR A 41 -14.55 4.52 -10.96
CA THR A 41 -15.74 4.84 -11.76
C THR A 41 -16.97 4.12 -11.21
N LYS A 42 -18.16 4.53 -11.66
CA LYS A 42 -19.43 3.87 -11.27
C LYS A 42 -19.43 2.42 -11.73
N GLU A 43 -18.90 2.15 -12.92
CA GLU A 43 -18.80 0.82 -13.51
C GLU A 43 -17.82 -0.06 -12.74
N GLU A 44 -16.69 0.48 -12.29
CA GLU A 44 -15.73 -0.25 -11.48
C GLU A 44 -16.32 -0.65 -10.12
N LYS A 45 -17.02 0.29 -9.45
CA LYS A 45 -17.73 0.01 -8.19
C LYS A 45 -18.79 -1.07 -8.36
N LYS A 46 -19.59 -1.00 -9.44
CA LYS A 46 -20.58 -2.05 -9.78
C LYS A 46 -19.94 -3.42 -10.03
N ARG A 47 -18.70 -3.45 -10.50
CA ARG A 47 -17.90 -4.66 -10.69
C ARG A 47 -17.17 -5.12 -9.42
N GLY A 48 -17.58 -4.61 -8.25
CA GLY A 48 -17.09 -5.04 -6.95
C GLY A 48 -15.72 -4.48 -6.55
N TRP A 49 -15.14 -3.56 -7.33
CA TRP A 49 -13.87 -2.93 -6.95
C TRP A 49 -14.02 -2.06 -5.70
N LYS A 50 -13.03 -2.18 -4.83
CA LYS A 50 -12.88 -1.43 -3.58
C LYS A 50 -11.48 -0.83 -3.52
N ILE A 51 -11.31 0.21 -2.72
CA ILE A 51 -10.04 0.88 -2.49
C ILE A 51 -9.70 0.80 -1.00
N TYR A 52 -8.42 0.57 -0.73
CA TYR A 52 -7.83 0.74 0.59
C TYR A 52 -6.48 1.44 0.44
N SER A 53 -6.18 2.41 1.30
CA SER A 53 -4.88 3.08 1.34
C SER A 53 -4.26 2.86 2.71
N HIS A 54 -2.96 2.63 2.71
CA HIS A 54 -2.17 2.40 3.92
C HIS A 54 -1.01 3.37 3.96
N CYS A 55 -0.69 3.87 5.15
CA CYS A 55 0.50 4.67 5.40
C CYS A 55 1.52 3.83 6.17
N ALA A 56 2.68 3.62 5.56
CA ALA A 56 3.79 2.82 6.10
C ALA A 56 5.05 3.66 6.24
N TYR A 57 5.99 3.17 7.03
CA TYR A 57 7.36 3.68 7.05
C TYR A 57 8.14 3.12 5.87
N GLY A 58 8.86 3.99 5.17
CA GLY A 58 9.69 3.61 4.03
C GLY A 58 10.98 4.40 3.94
N GLN A 59 11.92 3.86 3.18
CA GLN A 59 13.22 4.47 2.92
C GLN A 59 13.35 4.75 1.42
N PHE A 60 14.09 5.78 1.07
CA PHE A 60 14.30 6.19 -0.31
C PHE A 60 15.79 6.41 -0.54
N LYS A 61 16.20 6.20 -1.78
CA LYS A 61 17.56 6.47 -2.25
C LYS A 61 17.45 7.21 -3.58
N CYS A 62 18.07 8.38 -3.67
CA CYS A 62 18.13 9.11 -4.92
C CYS A 62 19.08 8.43 -5.89
N GLY A 63 18.63 8.15 -7.11
CA GLY A 63 19.44 7.55 -8.16
C GLY A 63 20.64 8.40 -8.58
N ASP A 64 20.54 9.73 -8.46
CA ASP A 64 21.59 10.66 -8.93
C ASP A 64 22.62 11.03 -7.87
N CYS A 65 22.15 11.56 -6.74
CA CYS A 65 23.06 12.04 -5.68
C CYS A 65 23.35 10.97 -4.62
N SER A 66 22.77 9.76 -4.76
CA SER A 66 22.93 8.63 -3.82
C SER A 66 22.55 8.93 -2.36
N LYS A 67 21.91 10.08 -2.11
CA LYS A 67 21.40 10.43 -0.78
C LYS A 67 20.24 9.52 -0.42
N ASN A 68 20.21 9.12 0.85
CA ASN A 68 19.14 8.33 1.42
C ASN A 68 18.32 9.17 2.39
N TRP A 69 17.01 8.96 2.41
CA TRP A 69 16.13 9.55 3.41
C TRP A 69 15.04 8.55 3.80
N ARG A 70 14.32 8.88 4.87
CA ARG A 70 13.30 8.03 5.48
C ARG A 70 12.03 8.85 5.61
N SER A 71 10.89 8.19 5.42
CA SER A 71 9.58 8.79 5.63
C SER A 71 8.76 7.86 6.50
N ALA A 72 8.13 8.40 7.54
CA ALA A 72 7.09 7.71 8.29
C ALA A 72 5.73 7.73 7.57
N ARG A 73 5.67 8.35 6.38
CA ARG A 73 4.46 8.53 5.57
C ARG A 73 4.77 8.19 4.12
N VAL A 74 4.76 6.91 3.83
CA VAL A 74 4.75 6.39 2.46
C VAL A 74 3.39 5.77 2.23
N VAL A 75 2.69 6.26 1.21
CA VAL A 75 1.34 5.79 0.91
C VAL A 75 1.45 4.58 -0.01
N VAL A 76 0.74 3.52 0.34
CA VAL A 76 0.53 2.33 -0.48
C VAL A 76 -0.96 2.22 -0.75
N LEU A 77 -1.33 2.23 -2.03
CA LEU A 77 -2.71 2.15 -2.47
C LEU A 77 -3.00 0.76 -3.00
N PHE A 78 -4.10 0.20 -2.52
CA PHE A 78 -4.65 -1.06 -2.97
C PHE A 78 -6.01 -0.84 -3.63
N ARG A 79 -6.21 -1.45 -4.79
CA ARG A 79 -7.54 -1.74 -5.33
C ARG A 79 -7.75 -3.23 -5.31
N TYR A 80 -8.90 -3.67 -4.86
CA TYR A 80 -9.16 -5.09 -4.75
C TYR A 80 -10.62 -5.41 -5.04
N ARG A 81 -10.87 -6.66 -5.43
CA ARG A 81 -12.21 -7.22 -5.60
C ARG A 81 -12.17 -8.74 -5.50
N LEU A 82 -13.32 -9.32 -5.17
CA LEU A 82 -13.62 -10.73 -5.38
C LEU A 82 -14.72 -10.83 -6.45
N ARG A 83 -14.59 -11.83 -7.32
CA ARG A 83 -15.66 -12.24 -8.25
C ARG A 83 -16.19 -13.58 -7.76
N ASP A 84 -17.16 -13.51 -6.85
CA ASP A 84 -17.72 -14.65 -6.13
C ASP A 84 -18.23 -15.73 -7.09
N GLU A 85 -18.75 -15.34 -8.26
CA GLU A 85 -19.30 -16.26 -9.25
C GLU A 85 -18.27 -17.26 -9.84
N ILE A 86 -16.97 -16.92 -9.77
CA ILE A 86 -15.88 -17.74 -10.30
C ILE A 86 -14.77 -17.98 -9.27
N GLY A 87 -14.98 -17.58 -8.01
CA GLY A 87 -14.01 -17.75 -6.92
C GLY A 87 -12.63 -17.14 -7.21
N ARG A 88 -12.59 -15.94 -7.81
CA ARG A 88 -11.33 -15.27 -8.19
C ARG A 88 -11.23 -13.86 -7.62
N GLY A 89 -10.25 -13.67 -6.76
CA GLY A 89 -9.83 -12.39 -6.21
C GLY A 89 -8.76 -11.70 -7.04
N THR A 90 -8.71 -10.38 -6.96
CA THR A 90 -7.64 -9.59 -7.57
C THR A 90 -7.29 -8.44 -6.66
N VAL A 91 -5.99 -8.25 -6.41
CA VAL A 91 -5.40 -7.08 -5.76
C VAL A 91 -4.48 -6.38 -6.76
N LEU A 92 -4.67 -5.07 -6.90
CA LEU A 92 -3.77 -4.16 -7.57
C LEU A 92 -3.13 -3.26 -6.52
N MET A 93 -1.82 -3.13 -6.56
CA MET A 93 -1.04 -2.36 -5.60
C MET A 93 -0.21 -1.27 -6.30
N ARG A 94 -0.12 -0.10 -5.67
CA ARG A 94 0.78 0.98 -6.05
C ARG A 94 1.44 1.60 -4.82
N PRO A 95 2.77 1.55 -4.69
CA PRO A 95 3.48 2.41 -3.76
C PRO A 95 3.64 3.81 -4.37
N PHE A 96 3.54 4.85 -3.56
CA PHE A 96 3.82 6.22 -3.98
C PHE A 96 5.23 6.66 -3.58
N GLY A 97 5.92 7.33 -4.49
CA GLY A 97 7.29 7.77 -4.33
C GLY A 97 7.46 9.12 -3.63
N GLN A 98 8.72 9.47 -3.40
CA GLN A 98 9.13 10.81 -2.94
C GLN A 98 10.28 11.35 -3.79
N ALA A 99 10.22 12.65 -4.09
CA ALA A 99 11.27 13.34 -4.84
C ALA A 99 12.44 13.65 -3.91
N CYS A 100 13.65 13.64 -4.46
CA CYS A 100 14.82 14.07 -3.72
C CYS A 100 14.73 15.58 -3.44
N ARG A 101 15.07 16.00 -2.22
CA ARG A 101 15.06 17.43 -1.86
C ARG A 101 16.10 18.25 -2.64
N ASP A 102 17.25 17.64 -2.92
CA ASP A 102 18.40 18.34 -3.53
C ASP A 102 18.45 18.20 -5.05
N CYS A 103 17.66 17.27 -5.61
CA CYS A 103 17.58 17.01 -7.04
C CYS A 103 16.12 17.21 -7.44
N ASP A 104 15.79 18.34 -8.05
CA ASP A 104 14.45 18.66 -8.55
C ASP A 104 14.10 17.72 -9.73
N LYS A 105 13.62 16.53 -9.40
CA LYS A 105 13.47 15.37 -10.31
C LYS A 105 12.23 14.54 -9.99
N ASP A 106 12.06 13.46 -10.77
CA ASP A 106 11.05 12.44 -10.62
C ASP A 106 11.05 11.77 -9.23
N PHE A 107 9.98 11.05 -8.93
CA PHE A 107 9.79 10.39 -7.64
C PHE A 107 10.57 9.08 -7.55
N GLU A 108 11.29 8.89 -6.45
CA GLU A 108 11.95 7.63 -6.13
C GLU A 108 10.97 6.68 -5.45
N LEU A 109 11.02 5.39 -5.82
CA LEU A 109 10.20 4.36 -5.17
C LEU A 109 10.73 4.03 -3.76
N PRO A 110 9.83 3.73 -2.82
CA PRO A 110 10.19 3.39 -1.46
C PRO A 110 10.72 1.95 -1.33
N GLY A 111 11.74 1.74 -0.50
CA GLY A 111 12.05 0.45 0.10
C GLY A 111 11.34 0.27 1.44
N PHE A 112 10.86 -0.94 1.70
CA PHE A 112 10.14 -1.32 2.93
C PHE A 112 10.89 -2.44 3.65
N THR A 113 10.76 -2.50 4.98
CA THR A 113 11.13 -3.69 5.74
C THR A 113 10.03 -4.73 5.61
N GLN A 114 10.37 -6.01 5.80
CA GLN A 114 9.39 -7.10 5.78
C GLN A 114 8.23 -6.85 6.75
N LYS A 115 8.52 -6.40 7.99
CA LYS A 115 7.48 -6.02 8.98
C LYS A 115 6.48 -5.00 8.44
N GLU A 116 6.93 -3.94 7.76
CA GLU A 116 6.02 -2.91 7.20
C GLU A 116 5.18 -3.47 6.04
N VAL A 117 5.73 -4.39 5.25
CA VAL A 117 5.00 -5.10 4.20
C VAL A 117 3.91 -5.98 4.81
N GLU A 118 4.27 -6.81 5.78
CA GLU A 118 3.35 -7.71 6.48
C GLU A 118 2.20 -6.92 7.14
N GLU A 119 2.50 -5.86 7.89
CA GLU A 119 1.47 -5.02 8.53
C GLU A 119 0.51 -4.39 7.50
N ALA A 120 1.01 -3.95 6.34
CA ALA A 120 0.19 -3.39 5.29
C ALA A 120 -0.75 -4.44 4.68
N LEU A 121 -0.23 -5.65 4.45
CA LEU A 121 -0.95 -6.76 3.84
C LEU A 121 -1.96 -7.41 4.79
N GLN A 122 -1.64 -7.58 6.07
CA GLN A 122 -2.58 -8.05 7.09
C GLN A 122 -3.79 -7.11 7.19
N ARG A 123 -3.55 -5.79 7.21
CA ARG A 123 -4.65 -4.82 7.19
C ARG A 123 -5.46 -4.90 5.90
N LEU A 124 -4.82 -5.13 4.74
CA LEU A 124 -5.52 -5.35 3.48
C LEU A 124 -6.39 -6.62 3.54
N ILE A 125 -5.87 -7.73 4.04
CA ILE A 125 -6.59 -9.00 4.16
C ILE A 125 -7.78 -8.86 5.11
N GLY A 126 -7.63 -8.16 6.23
CA GLY A 126 -8.76 -7.78 7.08
C GLY A 126 -9.85 -6.99 6.33
N LYS A 127 -9.47 -6.08 5.41
CA LYS A 127 -10.43 -5.38 4.53
C LYS A 127 -11.03 -6.29 3.46
N ILE A 128 -10.33 -7.32 3.00
CA ILE A 128 -10.85 -8.33 2.07
C ILE A 128 -11.87 -9.22 2.77
N ARG A 129 -11.52 -9.81 3.91
CA ARG A 129 -12.41 -10.63 4.76
C ARG A 129 -13.72 -9.91 5.06
N LYS A 130 -13.62 -8.67 5.57
CA LYS A 130 -14.79 -7.84 5.86
C LYS A 130 -15.62 -7.52 4.61
N ASN A 131 -14.99 -7.01 3.56
CA ASN A 131 -15.74 -6.39 2.45
C ASN A 131 -16.09 -7.36 1.32
N CYS A 132 -15.46 -8.53 1.23
CA CYS A 132 -15.70 -9.54 0.19
C CYS A 132 -16.37 -10.79 0.78
N TYR A 133 -16.00 -11.22 1.99
CA TYR A 133 -16.54 -12.43 2.62
C TYR A 133 -17.60 -12.14 3.70
N GLY A 134 -17.78 -10.87 4.07
CA GLY A 134 -18.79 -10.47 5.07
C GLY A 134 -18.42 -10.86 6.50
N GLU A 135 -17.17 -11.20 6.76
CA GLU A 135 -16.69 -11.55 8.09
C GLU A 135 -16.66 -10.30 9.00
N GLU A 136 -17.29 -10.40 10.16
CA GLU A 136 -17.26 -9.34 11.17
C GLU A 136 -15.89 -9.33 11.85
N ASN A 137 -14.99 -8.44 11.41
CA ASN A 137 -13.75 -8.18 12.13
C ASN A 137 -13.97 -7.09 13.18
N GLU A 138 -13.83 -7.46 14.46
CA GLU A 138 -13.91 -6.56 15.63
C GLU A 138 -12.84 -5.45 15.60
N GLU A 139 -11.75 -5.66 14.85
CA GLU A 139 -10.65 -4.70 14.71
C GLU A 139 -10.76 -3.88 13.43
N ASN A 140 -11.60 -2.85 13.45
CA ASN A 140 -11.60 -1.83 12.40
C ASN A 140 -11.80 -0.44 13.02
N ASP A 141 -10.94 -0.05 13.96
CA ASP A 141 -10.77 1.39 14.18
C ASP A 141 -9.85 1.92 13.08
N ASP A 142 -10.36 2.91 12.36
CA ASP A 142 -9.84 3.51 11.12
C ASP A 142 -8.59 4.38 11.39
N ARG A 143 -7.76 3.95 12.34
CA ARG A 143 -6.50 4.59 12.65
C ARG A 143 -5.45 3.86 11.85
N SER A 144 -5.09 4.46 10.72
CA SER A 144 -3.83 4.16 10.01
C SER A 144 -2.77 3.91 11.08
N GLY A 145 -2.40 2.64 11.27
CA GLY A 145 -1.61 2.20 12.42
C GLY A 145 -0.41 3.11 12.54
N GLY A 146 -0.30 3.75 13.71
CA GLY A 146 0.70 4.76 13.95
C GLY A 146 2.05 4.18 13.60
N ALA A 147 2.70 4.77 12.59
CA ALA A 147 4.09 4.50 12.31
C ALA A 147 4.80 4.51 13.67
N GLU A 148 5.41 3.39 14.03
CA GLU A 148 6.30 3.30 15.18
C GLU A 148 7.15 4.57 15.16
N LYS A 149 7.27 5.29 16.29
CA LYS A 149 7.77 6.69 16.34
C LYS A 149 9.24 6.77 15.91
N PHE A 150 9.50 6.54 14.64
CA PHE A 150 10.78 6.74 13.99
C PHE A 150 10.95 8.24 13.90
N ARG A 151 12.08 8.72 14.44
CA ARG A 151 12.51 10.11 14.27
C ARG A 151 12.80 10.37 12.79
N THR A 152 11.75 10.66 12.04
CA THR A 152 11.83 11.12 10.65
C THR A 152 11.73 12.64 10.62
N LYS A 153 12.22 13.25 9.54
CA LYS A 153 12.00 14.67 9.30
C LYS A 153 10.50 14.91 9.10
N PRO A 154 9.99 16.13 9.37
CA PRO A 154 8.62 16.49 9.04
C PRO A 154 8.27 16.14 7.59
N HIS A 155 7.04 15.68 7.37
CA HIS A 155 6.57 15.27 6.06
C HIS A 155 6.47 16.47 5.10
N GLU A 156 7.26 16.45 4.03
CA GLU A 156 7.28 17.52 3.02
C GLU A 156 6.30 17.21 1.88
N LYS A 157 5.08 17.79 1.97
CA LYS A 157 4.00 17.57 0.99
C LYS A 157 4.44 17.85 -0.47
N ALA A 158 5.33 18.82 -0.68
CA ALA A 158 5.83 19.18 -2.02
C ALA A 158 6.65 18.07 -2.69
N LEU A 159 7.31 17.23 -1.89
CA LEU A 159 8.15 16.12 -2.35
C LEU A 159 7.41 14.78 -2.40
N CYS A 160 6.20 14.69 -1.85
CA CYS A 160 5.44 13.44 -1.81
C CYS A 160 4.49 13.31 -3.01
N GLU A 161 4.65 12.22 -3.79
CA GLU A 161 3.81 11.93 -4.95
C GLU A 161 2.32 11.84 -4.56
N ALA A 162 2.01 11.13 -3.47
CA ALA A 162 0.65 10.98 -2.98
C ALA A 162 0.02 12.31 -2.56
N CYS A 163 0.80 13.25 -2.01
CA CYS A 163 0.30 14.60 -1.69
C CYS A 163 -0.04 15.39 -2.95
N ARG A 164 0.81 15.31 -3.99
CA ARG A 164 0.53 16.00 -5.27
C ARG A 164 -0.75 15.49 -5.94
N LEU A 165 -1.11 14.23 -5.69
CA LEU A 165 -2.34 13.60 -6.17
C LEU A 165 -3.53 13.71 -5.21
N GLY A 166 -3.36 14.34 -4.03
CA GLY A 166 -4.43 14.47 -3.03
C GLY A 166 -4.83 13.15 -2.36
N ILE A 167 -3.96 12.14 -2.37
CA ILE A 167 -4.21 10.77 -1.85
C ILE A 167 -3.62 10.57 -0.46
N CYS A 168 -2.58 11.32 -0.10
CA CYS A 168 -1.82 11.09 1.12
C CYS A 168 -2.72 11.13 2.36
N CYS A 169 -2.49 10.19 3.30
CA CYS A 169 -3.16 10.18 4.59
C CYS A 169 -2.90 11.54 5.27
N GLN A 170 -3.94 12.37 5.36
CA GLN A 170 -3.83 13.68 5.98
C GLN A 170 -3.86 13.46 7.50
N GLU A 171 -2.83 13.89 8.20
CA GLU A 171 -3.04 14.43 9.54
C GLU A 171 -3.29 15.92 9.32
N GLU A 172 -4.49 16.38 9.68
CA GLU A 172 -4.65 17.74 10.20
C GLU A 172 -3.81 17.89 11.47
#